data_AF-A0A9R1AJJ9-F1
#
_entry.id   AF-A0A9R1AJJ9-F1
#
_cell.length_a   1.000
_cell.length_b   1.000
_cell.length_c   1.000
_cell.angle_alpha   90.00
_cell.angle_beta   90.00
_cell.angle_gamma   90.00
#
_symmetry.space_group_name_H-M   'P 1'
#
loop_
_entity.id
_entity.type
_entity.pdbx_description
1 polymer ?
#
loop_
_entity_poly.entity_id
_entity_poly.type
_entity_poly.pdbx_seq_one_letter_code
_entity_poly.pdbx_strand_id
1 'polypeptide(L)'
;MELLLSSALQDILDSLEFARGSAESTWGSVRAAMGHPEPFPVKYVAIGNEDCGKENYRGNYLKFYNAIREAYPDIQMISNCDGSSGPLDHPADLYDFHVYTGSRALFSMKNTFDNTSRSGPKAFVSEYAVTGNDAGRGSLLASLAEAAFLTGLEKNSDVVHMASYAPLFINDNDRTWNPDAIVFNSWQQYGTPSYWMQKLFRESSGATIHPISLSSSCSGSLAASAITWHDDDNSFLRVKIVNFGPDAVSLTISATGLQSSINALGSTATVLTSGSVMDENSFANPNKVVPVTIELRNASEEMEVTLPPHSLSAFDLALAQSRLVAEM
;
A
#
# COMPACT_ATOMS: atom_id res chain seq x y z
N MET A 1 1.46 -11.62 37.67
CA MET A 1 1.42 -10.65 36.55
C MET A 1 2.83 -10.19 36.17
N GLU A 2 3.66 -9.75 37.12
CA GLU A 2 5.03 -9.30 36.86
C GLU A 2 5.95 -10.40 36.27
N LEU A 3 5.88 -11.63 36.80
CA LEU A 3 6.62 -12.80 36.28
C LEU A 3 6.25 -13.20 34.84
N LEU A 4 4.97 -13.04 34.45
CA LEU A 4 4.50 -13.34 33.09
C LEU A 4 4.96 -12.28 32.08
N LEU A 5 5.06 -11.03 32.54
CA LEU A 5 5.53 -9.93 31.71
C LEU A 5 7.05 -10.01 31.51
N SER A 6 7.80 -10.40 32.54
CA SER A 6 9.24 -10.64 32.39
C SER A 6 9.55 -11.80 31.46
N SER A 7 8.76 -12.88 31.50
CA SER A 7 8.95 -14.00 30.56
C SER A 7 8.62 -13.57 29.12
N ALA A 8 7.50 -12.88 28.90
CA ALA A 8 7.13 -12.39 27.56
C ALA A 8 8.16 -11.40 26.98
N LEU A 9 8.76 -10.58 27.84
CA LEU A 9 9.83 -9.66 27.44
C LEU A 9 11.10 -10.40 27.02
N GLN A 10 11.48 -11.44 27.77
CA GLN A 10 12.61 -12.29 27.38
C GLN A 10 12.32 -13.01 26.06
N ASP A 11 11.12 -13.55 25.87
CA ASP A 11 10.74 -14.26 24.64
C ASP A 11 10.89 -13.39 23.38
N ILE A 12 10.56 -12.09 23.48
CA ILE A 12 10.72 -11.15 22.36
C ILE A 12 12.20 -10.85 22.10
N LEU A 13 13.01 -10.65 23.14
CA LEU A 13 14.45 -10.43 22.98
C LEU A 13 15.15 -11.67 22.40
N ASP A 14 14.73 -12.86 22.83
CA ASP A 14 15.18 -14.15 22.33
C ASP A 14 14.80 -14.35 20.86
N SER A 15 13.57 -13.98 20.49
CA SER A 15 13.11 -14.02 19.10
C SER A 15 13.90 -13.05 18.20
N LEU A 16 14.22 -11.85 18.71
CA LEU A 16 15.07 -10.90 18.02
C LEU A 16 16.51 -11.40 17.93
N GLU A 17 17.05 -12.04 18.98
CA GLU A 17 18.39 -12.65 18.94
C GLU A 17 18.44 -13.82 17.94
N PHE A 18 17.40 -14.64 17.88
CA PHE A 18 17.27 -15.67 16.84
C PHE A 18 17.38 -15.05 15.45
N ALA A 19 16.66 -13.95 15.21
CA ALA A 19 16.63 -13.32 13.89
C ALA A 19 17.93 -12.54 13.57
N ARG A 20 18.48 -11.80 14.54
CA ARG A 20 19.52 -10.78 14.34
C ARG A 20 20.88 -11.11 14.96
N GLY A 21 20.93 -12.03 15.92
CA GLY A 21 22.15 -12.41 16.65
C GLY A 21 23.19 -13.08 15.75
N SER A 22 24.44 -13.05 16.17
CA SER A 22 25.51 -13.78 15.47
C SER A 22 25.29 -15.29 15.55
N ALA A 23 25.88 -16.05 14.63
CA ALA A 23 25.81 -17.52 14.67
C ALA A 23 26.44 -18.14 15.94
N GLU A 24 27.16 -17.36 16.74
CA GLU A 24 27.78 -17.79 18.01
C GLU A 24 26.93 -17.43 19.24
N SER A 25 25.84 -16.70 19.04
CA SER A 25 24.93 -16.28 20.12
C SER A 25 23.96 -17.42 20.47
N THR A 26 23.27 -17.33 21.62
CA THR A 26 22.40 -18.42 22.10
C THR A 26 21.36 -18.78 21.04
N TRP A 27 20.54 -17.81 20.64
CA TRP A 27 19.49 -18.03 19.66
C TRP A 27 19.96 -17.90 18.20
N GLY A 28 20.99 -17.10 17.93
CA GLY A 28 21.57 -17.01 16.60
C GLY A 28 22.25 -18.31 16.14
N SER A 29 22.82 -19.08 17.07
CA SER A 29 23.36 -20.42 16.77
C SER A 29 22.27 -21.42 16.37
N VAL A 30 21.06 -21.30 16.92
CA VAL A 30 19.90 -22.11 16.51
C VAL A 30 19.50 -21.78 15.07
N ARG A 31 19.40 -20.49 14.71
CA ARG A 31 19.13 -20.05 13.33
C ARG A 31 20.20 -20.61 12.36
N ALA A 32 21.47 -20.55 12.73
CA ALA A 32 22.57 -21.07 11.94
C ALA A 32 22.49 -22.60 11.77
N ALA A 33 22.22 -23.34 12.84
CA ALA A 33 22.03 -24.79 12.81
C ALA A 33 20.82 -25.22 11.95
N MET A 34 19.80 -24.37 11.84
CA MET A 34 18.65 -24.55 10.93
C MET A 34 18.98 -24.26 9.45
N GLY A 35 20.22 -23.90 9.13
CA GLY A 35 20.69 -23.69 7.76
C GLY A 35 20.75 -22.23 7.31
N HIS A 36 20.55 -21.27 8.22
CA HIS A 36 20.61 -19.84 7.90
C HIS A 36 21.60 -19.09 8.80
N PRO A 37 22.93 -19.20 8.56
CA PRO A 37 23.94 -18.60 9.41
C PRO A 37 23.88 -17.06 9.44
N GLU A 38 23.51 -16.42 8.33
CA GLU A 38 23.43 -14.96 8.25
C GLU A 38 22.23 -14.40 9.03
N PRO A 39 22.36 -13.25 9.71
CA PRO A 39 21.23 -12.56 10.34
C PRO A 39 20.17 -12.08 9.33
N PHE A 40 18.89 -12.11 9.74
CA PHE A 40 17.81 -11.48 8.98
C PHE A 40 17.80 -9.96 9.17
N PRO A 41 17.47 -9.17 8.12
CA PRO A 41 17.41 -7.71 8.22
C PRO A 41 16.08 -7.25 8.85
N VAL A 42 15.78 -7.65 10.09
CA VAL A 42 14.61 -7.16 10.83
C VAL A 42 14.78 -5.66 11.07
N LYS A 43 13.91 -4.85 10.45
CA LYS A 43 13.92 -3.39 10.54
C LYS A 43 12.83 -2.82 11.44
N TYR A 44 11.74 -3.56 11.65
CA TYR A 44 10.56 -3.09 12.34
C TYR A 44 10.06 -4.13 13.34
N VAL A 45 9.54 -3.66 14.47
CA VAL A 45 8.79 -4.48 15.44
C VAL A 45 7.52 -3.74 15.81
N ALA A 46 6.37 -4.36 15.55
CA ALA A 46 5.09 -3.94 16.11
C ALA A 46 4.93 -4.55 17.50
N ILE A 47 4.60 -3.73 18.50
CA ILE A 47 4.42 -4.18 19.88
C ILE A 47 2.93 -4.35 20.13
N GLY A 48 2.43 -5.57 19.91
CA GLY A 48 1.01 -5.94 20.03
C GLY A 48 0.29 -6.06 18.67
N ASN A 49 -1.03 -6.27 18.74
CA ASN A 49 -1.94 -6.18 17.60
C ASN A 49 -3.35 -5.74 18.06
N GLU A 50 -3.86 -4.64 17.50
CA GLU A 50 -5.19 -4.07 17.86
C GLU A 50 -5.40 -3.90 19.38
N ASP A 51 -4.30 -3.64 20.10
CA ASP A 51 -4.28 -3.65 21.56
C ASP A 51 -4.51 -2.26 22.17
N CYS A 52 -4.51 -1.17 21.39
CA CYS A 52 -4.49 0.20 21.93
C CYS A 52 -5.61 0.49 22.94
N GLY A 53 -6.81 -0.04 22.70
CA GLY A 53 -7.97 0.11 23.59
C GLY A 53 -7.94 -0.77 24.84
N LYS A 54 -6.95 -1.66 25.00
CA LYS A 54 -6.85 -2.59 26.13
C LYS A 54 -6.21 -1.89 27.33
N GLU A 55 -6.79 -2.12 28.51
CA GLU A 55 -6.43 -1.47 29.78
C GLU A 55 -4.92 -1.41 30.06
N ASN A 56 -4.20 -2.51 29.80
CA ASN A 56 -2.79 -2.63 30.15
C ASN A 56 -1.83 -2.38 28.97
N TYR A 57 -2.34 -2.08 27.77
CA TYR A 57 -1.50 -1.95 26.58
C TYR A 57 -0.42 -0.90 26.76
N ARG A 58 -0.79 0.32 27.12
CA ARG A 58 0.16 1.44 27.25
C ARG A 58 1.29 1.14 28.23
N GLY A 59 0.96 0.58 29.40
CA GLY A 59 1.96 0.23 30.42
C GLY A 59 2.89 -0.90 29.98
N ASN A 60 2.36 -1.89 29.25
CA ASN A 60 3.15 -2.99 28.72
C ASN A 60 4.01 -2.55 27.54
N TYR A 61 3.43 -1.77 26.60
CA TYR A 61 4.12 -1.20 25.46
C TYR A 61 5.41 -0.50 25.89
N LEU A 62 5.36 0.36 26.90
CA LEU A 62 6.55 1.08 27.38
C LEU A 62 7.66 0.14 27.89
N LYS A 63 7.31 -0.99 28.49
CA LYS A 63 8.29 -1.97 28.97
C LYS A 63 8.95 -2.71 27.81
N PHE A 64 8.17 -3.15 26.82
CA PHE A 64 8.70 -3.77 25.60
C PHE A 64 9.52 -2.77 24.79
N TYR A 65 9.01 -1.55 24.58
CA TYR A 65 9.69 -0.47 23.87
C TYR A 65 11.07 -0.20 24.47
N ASN A 66 11.15 -0.02 25.79
CA ASN A 66 12.42 0.28 26.46
C ASN A 66 13.43 -0.88 26.32
N ALA A 67 13.00 -2.12 26.55
CA ALA A 67 13.89 -3.27 26.46
C ALA A 67 14.39 -3.52 25.03
N ILE A 68 13.49 -3.44 24.03
CA ILE A 68 13.88 -3.61 22.63
C ILE A 68 14.79 -2.46 22.19
N ARG A 69 14.47 -1.21 22.55
CA ARG A 69 15.29 -0.05 22.20
C ARG A 69 16.69 -0.13 22.81
N GLU A 70 16.82 -0.64 24.03
CA GLU A 70 18.12 -0.83 24.69
C GLU A 70 18.97 -1.89 23.97
N ALA A 71 18.37 -3.03 23.60
CA ALA A 71 19.08 -4.12 22.94
C ALA A 71 19.34 -3.89 21.44
N TYR A 72 18.39 -3.24 20.75
CA TYR A 72 18.37 -3.08 19.29
C TYR A 72 17.96 -1.64 18.91
N PRO A 73 18.84 -0.65 19.13
CA PRO A 73 18.49 0.76 18.94
C PRO A 73 18.12 1.14 17.50
N ASP A 74 18.55 0.35 16.51
CA ASP A 74 18.31 0.56 15.08
C ASP A 74 16.98 0.02 14.55
N ILE A 75 16.33 -0.89 15.29
CA ILE A 75 14.98 -1.34 14.94
C ILE A 75 14.01 -0.16 15.09
N GLN A 76 12.98 -0.10 14.25
CA GLN A 76 11.90 0.87 14.36
C GLN A 76 10.67 0.25 15.03
N MET A 77 10.11 0.98 16.00
CA MET A 77 9.03 0.52 16.85
C MET A 77 7.70 1.05 16.35
N ILE A 78 6.75 0.13 16.14
CA ILE A 78 5.39 0.42 15.71
C ILE A 78 4.45 0.24 16.89
N SER A 79 3.73 1.31 17.25
CA SER A 79 2.63 1.25 18.22
C SER A 79 1.31 0.90 17.53
N ASN A 80 0.46 0.06 18.11
CA ASN A 80 -0.90 -0.19 17.61
C ASN A 80 -1.91 0.93 17.92
N CYS A 81 -1.48 2.04 18.51
CA CYS A 81 -2.36 3.19 18.71
C CYS A 81 -2.34 4.10 17.49
N ASP A 82 -3.52 4.42 16.95
CA ASP A 82 -3.66 5.34 15.82
C ASP A 82 -3.23 6.77 16.21
N GLY A 83 -2.23 7.31 15.49
CA GLY A 83 -1.72 8.68 15.61
C GLY A 83 -2.17 9.62 14.48
N SER A 84 -3.08 9.20 13.61
CA SER A 84 -3.51 9.94 12.42
C SER A 84 -4.24 11.24 12.74
N SER A 85 -5.02 11.24 13.82
CA SER A 85 -5.90 12.34 14.24
C SER A 85 -5.36 13.15 15.42
N GLY A 86 -4.27 12.71 16.04
CA GLY A 86 -3.67 13.36 17.21
C GLY A 86 -2.35 12.72 17.61
N PRO A 87 -1.49 13.45 18.36
CA PRO A 87 -0.20 12.92 18.77
C PRO A 87 -0.37 11.73 19.74
N LEU A 88 0.51 10.74 19.61
CA LEU A 88 0.63 9.68 20.60
C LEU A 88 1.15 10.25 21.93
N ASP A 89 0.70 9.67 23.03
CA ASP A 89 1.10 10.03 24.39
C ASP A 89 2.27 9.19 24.94
N HIS A 90 2.96 8.47 24.04
CA HIS A 90 4.08 7.57 24.29
C HIS A 90 5.03 7.55 23.07
N PRO A 91 6.31 7.17 23.24
CA PRO A 91 7.26 7.15 22.14
C PRO A 91 6.98 6.02 21.15
N ALA A 92 7.10 6.31 19.86
CA ALA A 92 7.08 5.33 18.77
C ALA A 92 7.81 5.93 17.56
N ASP A 93 8.34 5.08 16.67
CA ASP A 93 8.88 5.55 15.39
C ASP A 93 7.77 5.58 14.32
N LEU A 94 6.88 4.60 14.39
CA LEU A 94 5.70 4.45 13.54
C LEU A 94 4.47 4.14 14.40
N TYR A 95 3.29 4.34 13.83
CA TYR A 95 2.04 3.90 14.42
C TYR A 95 1.19 3.14 13.42
N ASP A 96 0.36 2.26 13.94
CA ASP A 96 -0.50 1.40 13.17
C ASP A 96 -1.84 2.08 12.83
N PHE A 97 -2.34 1.83 11.64
CA PHE A 97 -3.64 2.30 11.19
C PHE A 97 -4.38 1.17 10.48
N HIS A 98 -5.51 0.77 11.05
CA HIS A 98 -6.37 -0.29 10.52
C HIS A 98 -7.68 0.30 9.99
N VAL A 99 -8.14 -0.14 8.82
CA VAL A 99 -9.47 0.22 8.32
C VAL A 99 -10.15 -0.91 7.54
N TYR A 100 -11.30 -1.33 8.06
CA TYR A 100 -12.21 -2.27 7.43
C TYR A 100 -13.60 -1.65 7.33
N THR A 101 -14.08 -1.38 6.11
CA THR A 101 -15.35 -0.66 5.91
C THR A 101 -15.98 -0.96 4.54
N GLY A 102 -17.12 -0.35 4.22
CA GLY A 102 -17.75 -0.47 2.90
C GLY A 102 -17.09 0.41 1.83
N SER A 103 -17.32 0.13 0.55
CA SER A 103 -16.60 0.78 -0.56
C SER A 103 -16.79 2.30 -0.56
N ARG A 104 -18.01 2.80 -0.34
CA ARG A 104 -18.26 4.25 -0.32
C ARG A 104 -17.51 4.96 0.81
N ALA A 105 -17.46 4.35 1.99
CA ALA A 105 -16.77 4.92 3.14
C ALA A 105 -15.26 4.95 2.92
N LEU A 106 -14.67 3.85 2.43
CA LEU A 106 -13.23 3.79 2.15
C LEU A 106 -12.83 4.76 1.02
N PHE A 107 -13.65 4.88 -0.02
CA PHE A 107 -13.43 5.88 -1.07
C PHE A 107 -13.38 7.31 -0.51
N SER A 108 -14.26 7.65 0.44
CA SER A 108 -14.26 8.96 1.11
C SER A 108 -13.03 9.20 2.00
N MET A 109 -12.31 8.14 2.39
CA MET A 109 -11.08 8.21 3.19
C MET A 109 -9.82 8.53 2.39
N LYS A 110 -9.93 8.80 1.08
CA LYS A 110 -8.80 9.24 0.21
C LYS A 110 -8.08 10.53 0.66
N ASN A 111 -8.61 11.22 1.67
CA ASN A 111 -8.04 12.44 2.25
C ASN A 111 -7.77 12.29 3.77
N THR A 112 -7.81 11.07 4.32
CA THR A 112 -7.64 10.82 5.77
C THR A 112 -6.37 11.46 6.33
N PHE A 113 -5.25 11.35 5.61
CA PHE A 113 -3.95 11.82 6.07
C PHE A 113 -3.62 13.26 5.67
N ASP A 114 -4.49 13.92 4.89
CA ASP A 114 -4.22 15.27 4.36
C ASP A 114 -3.91 16.29 5.48
N ASN A 115 -4.53 16.13 6.65
CA ASN A 115 -4.37 17.01 7.81
C ASN A 115 -3.58 16.37 8.97
N THR A 116 -3.02 15.17 8.79
CA THR A 116 -2.19 14.54 9.81
C THR A 116 -0.97 15.39 10.12
N SER A 117 -0.52 15.38 11.37
CA SER A 117 0.67 16.12 11.78
C SER A 117 1.90 15.67 11.01
N ARG A 118 2.67 16.61 10.46
CA ARG A 118 3.98 16.34 9.83
C ARG A 118 5.12 16.26 10.84
N SER A 119 4.79 16.36 12.13
CA SER A 119 5.69 16.08 13.25
C SER A 119 5.18 14.87 14.03
N GLY A 120 6.11 14.00 14.44
CA GLY A 120 5.80 12.77 15.16
C GLY A 120 6.04 11.50 14.33
N PRO A 121 5.61 10.34 14.83
CA PRO A 121 5.74 9.07 14.12
C PRO A 121 4.93 9.07 12.83
N LYS A 122 5.39 8.31 11.83
CA LYS A 122 4.66 8.12 10.57
C LYS A 122 3.68 6.95 10.68
N ALA A 123 2.63 6.97 9.85
CA ALA A 123 1.68 5.88 9.75
C ALA A 123 2.29 4.66 9.06
N PHE A 124 2.00 3.48 9.59
CA PHE A 124 1.95 2.24 8.86
C PHE A 124 0.47 1.85 8.74
N VAL A 125 -0.08 1.95 7.54
CA VAL A 125 -1.43 1.45 7.24
C VAL A 125 -1.34 -0.07 7.09
N SER A 126 -1.22 -0.79 8.21
CA SER A 126 -0.85 -2.21 8.19
C SER A 126 -1.99 -3.13 7.75
N GLU A 127 -3.22 -2.66 7.89
CA GLU A 127 -4.41 -3.39 7.52
C GLU A 127 -5.44 -2.47 6.88
N TYR A 128 -5.76 -2.72 5.61
CA TYR A 128 -6.94 -2.13 4.99
C TYR A 128 -7.59 -3.09 4.00
N ALA A 129 -8.92 -3.09 3.98
CA ALA A 129 -9.72 -3.70 2.93
C ALA A 129 -11.17 -3.18 2.98
N VAL A 130 -11.86 -3.28 1.84
CA VAL A 130 -13.32 -3.21 1.86
C VAL A 130 -13.87 -4.56 2.34
N THR A 131 -14.61 -4.55 3.44
CA THR A 131 -15.24 -5.76 4.05
C THR A 131 -16.76 -5.63 4.20
N GLY A 132 -17.34 -4.53 3.70
CA GLY A 132 -18.79 -4.32 3.70
C GLY A 132 -19.55 -5.34 2.85
N ASN A 133 -20.89 -5.28 2.88
CA ASN A 133 -21.75 -6.14 2.04
C ASN A 133 -21.50 -5.96 0.53
N ASP A 134 -20.87 -4.87 0.13
CA ASP A 134 -20.46 -4.52 -1.23
C ASP A 134 -19.06 -5.04 -1.61
N ALA A 135 -18.34 -5.67 -0.67
CA ALA A 135 -17.04 -6.28 -0.92
C ALA A 135 -17.13 -7.49 -1.86
N GLY A 136 -18.25 -8.22 -1.81
CA GLY A 136 -18.36 -9.52 -2.47
C GLY A 136 -17.24 -10.46 -2.01
N ARG A 137 -16.69 -11.32 -2.87
CA ARG A 137 -15.44 -12.08 -2.59
C ARG A 137 -14.17 -11.36 -3.04
N GLY A 138 -14.26 -10.03 -3.19
CA GLY A 138 -13.28 -9.18 -3.85
C GLY A 138 -13.86 -8.67 -5.16
N SER A 139 -14.75 -7.69 -5.08
CA SER A 139 -15.42 -7.06 -6.21
C SER A 139 -14.57 -5.98 -6.88
N LEU A 140 -14.91 -5.62 -8.12
CA LEU A 140 -14.37 -4.42 -8.76
C LEU A 140 -14.62 -3.18 -7.89
N LEU A 141 -15.83 -3.00 -7.35
CA LEU A 141 -16.19 -1.85 -6.52
C LEU A 141 -15.28 -1.68 -5.31
N ALA A 142 -14.98 -2.79 -4.61
CA ALA A 142 -14.04 -2.83 -3.50
C ALA A 142 -12.65 -2.32 -3.95
N SER A 143 -12.12 -2.89 -5.04
CA SER A 143 -10.79 -2.53 -5.55
C SER A 143 -10.68 -1.06 -5.94
N LEU A 144 -11.74 -0.44 -6.46
CA LEU A 144 -11.72 0.98 -6.83
C LEU A 144 -11.76 1.92 -5.62
N ALA A 145 -12.48 1.54 -4.57
CA ALA A 145 -12.47 2.29 -3.31
C ALA A 145 -11.10 2.22 -2.62
N GLU A 146 -10.50 1.04 -2.63
CA GLU A 146 -9.14 0.79 -2.12
C GLU A 146 -8.10 1.57 -2.93
N ALA A 147 -8.22 1.57 -4.27
CA ALA A 147 -7.36 2.39 -5.13
C ALA A 147 -7.44 3.87 -4.79
N ALA A 148 -8.65 4.40 -4.57
CA ALA A 148 -8.83 5.80 -4.20
C ALA A 148 -8.18 6.10 -2.84
N PHE A 149 -8.32 5.21 -1.86
CA PHE A 149 -7.63 5.32 -0.59
C PHE A 149 -6.10 5.31 -0.75
N LEU A 150 -5.56 4.42 -1.58
CA LEU A 150 -4.12 4.37 -1.88
C LEU A 150 -3.60 5.63 -2.57
N THR A 151 -4.36 6.27 -3.47
CA THR A 151 -3.95 7.59 -4.00
C THR A 151 -3.84 8.64 -2.88
N GLY A 152 -4.69 8.53 -1.85
CA GLY A 152 -4.62 9.30 -0.61
C GLY A 152 -3.33 9.08 0.15
N LEU A 153 -2.91 7.81 0.29
CA LEU A 153 -1.66 7.45 0.96
C LEU A 153 -0.44 7.97 0.20
N GLU A 154 -0.43 7.84 -1.13
CA GLU A 154 0.67 8.36 -1.96
C GLU A 154 0.84 9.87 -1.83
N LYS A 155 -0.26 10.63 -1.89
CA LYS A 155 -0.23 12.09 -1.69
C LYS A 155 0.34 12.49 -0.33
N ASN A 156 0.24 11.61 0.66
CA ASN A 156 0.67 11.84 2.04
C ASN A 156 1.85 10.92 2.43
N SER A 157 2.68 10.51 1.47
CA SER A 157 3.84 9.65 1.74
C SER A 157 4.93 10.32 2.61
N ASP A 158 4.81 11.63 2.84
CA ASP A 158 5.60 12.35 3.84
C ASP A 158 5.28 11.86 5.27
N VAL A 159 4.01 11.52 5.55
CA VAL A 159 3.52 11.06 6.86
C VAL A 159 3.05 9.60 6.88
N VAL A 160 2.84 8.97 5.72
CA VAL A 160 2.54 7.54 5.59
C VAL A 160 3.77 6.80 5.06
N HIS A 161 4.29 5.86 5.84
CA HIS A 161 5.54 5.16 5.57
C HIS A 161 5.35 3.82 4.85
N MET A 162 4.31 3.06 5.21
CA MET A 162 4.03 1.74 4.67
C MET A 162 2.52 1.52 4.57
N ALA A 163 2.09 0.63 3.68
CA ALA A 163 0.71 0.20 3.54
C ALA A 163 0.62 -1.29 3.14
N SER A 164 -0.33 -2.02 3.72
CA SER A 164 -0.52 -3.45 3.51
C SER A 164 -2.00 -3.78 3.43
N TYR A 165 -2.41 -4.42 2.33
CA TYR A 165 -3.75 -4.98 2.20
C TYR A 165 -3.89 -6.21 3.11
N ALA A 166 -5.03 -6.36 3.76
CA ALA A 166 -5.29 -7.50 4.62
C ALA A 166 -6.69 -8.10 4.41
N PRO A 167 -6.81 -9.44 4.36
CA PRO A 167 -5.74 -10.45 4.35
C PRO A 167 -5.20 -10.76 2.94
N LEU A 168 -3.97 -11.25 2.86
CA LEU A 168 -3.32 -11.54 1.58
C LEU A 168 -3.81 -12.85 0.94
N PHE A 169 -4.04 -13.89 1.73
CA PHE A 169 -4.30 -15.25 1.24
C PHE A 169 -5.49 -15.89 1.93
N ILE A 170 -6.30 -16.63 1.16
CA ILE A 170 -7.37 -17.47 1.70
C ILE A 170 -7.48 -18.80 0.95
N ASN A 171 -7.63 -19.87 1.73
CA ASN A 171 -7.96 -21.18 1.19
C ASN A 171 -9.47 -21.25 0.98
N ASP A 172 -9.92 -21.44 -0.25
CA ASP A 172 -11.33 -21.49 -0.62
C ASP A 172 -12.11 -22.61 0.09
N ASN A 173 -11.40 -23.69 0.48
CA ASN A 173 -11.98 -24.82 1.20
C ASN A 173 -12.21 -24.55 2.70
N ASP A 174 -11.61 -23.49 3.26
CA ASP A 174 -11.72 -23.13 4.68
C ASP A 174 -11.71 -21.60 4.83
N ARG A 175 -12.71 -20.96 4.22
CA ARG A 175 -12.83 -19.51 4.23
C ARG A 175 -13.33 -19.02 5.58
N THR A 176 -12.46 -18.37 6.34
CA THR A 176 -12.75 -17.77 7.65
C THR A 176 -12.83 -16.24 7.64
N TRP A 177 -12.33 -15.60 6.59
CA TRP A 177 -12.41 -14.17 6.33
C TRP A 177 -12.81 -13.87 4.88
N ASN A 178 -13.32 -12.66 4.64
CA ASN A 178 -13.70 -12.22 3.31
C ASN A 178 -13.76 -10.68 3.20
N PRO A 179 -13.23 -10.08 2.12
CA PRO A 179 -12.49 -10.68 1.01
C PRO A 179 -11.00 -10.85 1.34
N ASP A 180 -10.23 -11.39 0.38
CA ASP A 180 -8.78 -11.57 0.45
C ASP A 180 -8.16 -11.30 -0.92
N ALA A 181 -6.89 -10.90 -0.99
CA ALA A 181 -6.25 -10.56 -2.25
C ALA A 181 -6.05 -11.78 -3.17
N ILE A 182 -5.62 -12.92 -2.62
CA ILE A 182 -5.30 -14.13 -3.36
C ILE A 182 -6.10 -15.30 -2.80
N VAL A 183 -6.93 -15.89 -3.66
CA VAL A 183 -7.74 -17.07 -3.32
C VAL A 183 -7.09 -18.30 -3.93
N PHE A 184 -6.90 -19.34 -3.12
CA PHE A 184 -6.29 -20.60 -3.57
C PHE A 184 -7.06 -21.81 -3.05
N ASN A 185 -6.85 -22.96 -3.69
CA ASN A 185 -7.22 -24.27 -3.15
C ASN A 185 -6.03 -25.23 -3.34
N SER A 186 -6.26 -26.54 -3.26
CA SER A 186 -5.18 -27.54 -3.31
C SER A 186 -4.34 -27.56 -4.59
N TRP A 187 -4.78 -26.95 -5.71
CA TRP A 187 -4.07 -27.05 -6.99
C TRP A 187 -4.14 -25.82 -7.89
N GLN A 188 -4.92 -24.80 -7.55
CA GLN A 188 -5.06 -23.58 -8.35
C GLN A 188 -5.24 -22.35 -7.46
N GLN A 189 -5.02 -21.17 -8.05
CA GLN A 189 -5.15 -19.87 -7.41
C GLN A 189 -5.64 -18.81 -8.39
N TYR A 190 -6.22 -17.74 -7.87
CA TYR A 190 -6.49 -16.50 -8.61
C TYR A 190 -6.30 -15.28 -7.72
N GLY A 191 -5.96 -14.15 -8.34
CA GLY A 191 -5.96 -12.85 -7.67
C GLY A 191 -7.31 -12.17 -7.85
N THR A 192 -7.84 -11.57 -6.80
CA THR A 192 -9.04 -10.72 -6.86
C THR A 192 -8.74 -9.41 -7.57
N PRO A 193 -9.75 -8.61 -7.97
CA PRO A 193 -9.56 -7.25 -8.46
C PRO A 193 -8.68 -6.42 -7.52
N SER A 194 -8.80 -6.58 -6.20
CA SER A 194 -7.94 -5.93 -5.21
C SER A 194 -6.47 -6.32 -5.36
N TYR A 195 -6.13 -7.59 -5.60
CA TYR A 195 -4.75 -8.01 -5.89
C TYR A 195 -4.19 -7.34 -7.14
N TRP A 196 -4.98 -7.30 -8.21
CA TRP A 196 -4.55 -6.68 -9.46
C TRP A 196 -4.41 -5.16 -9.34
N MET A 197 -5.28 -4.54 -8.56
CA MET A 197 -5.18 -3.14 -8.20
C MET A 197 -3.88 -2.85 -7.43
N GLN A 198 -3.51 -3.66 -6.42
CA GLN A 198 -2.23 -3.52 -5.71
C GLN A 198 -1.05 -3.49 -6.68
N LYS A 199 -1.08 -4.31 -7.74
CA LYS A 199 0.02 -4.34 -8.73
C LYS A 199 0.26 -2.99 -9.39
N LEU A 200 -0.76 -2.15 -9.56
CA LEU A 200 -0.63 -0.80 -10.14
C LEU A 200 -0.01 0.23 -9.19
N PHE A 201 0.14 -0.12 -7.91
CA PHE A 201 0.76 0.69 -6.86
C PHE A 201 2.12 0.13 -6.40
N ARG A 202 2.63 -0.96 -7.00
CA ARG A 202 3.93 -1.55 -6.60
C ARG A 202 5.08 -0.57 -6.75
N GLU A 203 5.07 0.17 -7.84
CA GLU A 203 6.12 1.13 -8.22
C GLU A 203 6.04 2.42 -7.39
N SER A 204 5.03 2.58 -6.51
CA SER A 204 4.97 3.68 -5.55
C SER A 204 6.09 3.62 -4.50
N SER A 205 6.58 2.42 -4.19
CA SER A 205 7.71 2.26 -3.28
C SER A 205 9.01 2.72 -3.96
N GLY A 206 9.64 3.75 -3.40
CA GLY A 206 10.85 4.35 -3.97
C GLY A 206 10.59 5.40 -5.07
N ALA A 207 9.33 5.69 -5.38
CA ALA A 207 8.97 6.75 -6.33
C ALA A 207 8.98 8.14 -5.71
N THR A 208 8.99 9.15 -6.57
CA THR A 208 8.80 10.56 -6.19
C THR A 208 7.35 10.96 -6.42
N ILE A 209 6.65 11.41 -5.38
CA ILE A 209 5.28 11.95 -5.48
C ILE A 209 5.30 13.37 -6.07
N HIS A 210 4.33 13.67 -6.94
CA HIS A 210 4.14 14.99 -7.54
C HIS A 210 2.81 15.62 -7.12
N PRO A 211 2.75 16.95 -6.95
CA PRO A 211 1.49 17.66 -6.77
C PRO A 211 0.55 17.42 -7.95
N ILE A 212 -0.72 17.14 -7.64
CA ILE A 212 -1.76 16.96 -8.65
C ILE A 212 -2.98 17.81 -8.28
N SER A 213 -3.55 18.48 -9.27
CA SER A 213 -4.80 19.23 -9.13
C SER A 213 -5.84 18.63 -10.07
N LEU A 214 -7.03 18.34 -9.53
CA LEU A 214 -8.13 17.77 -10.30
C LEU A 214 -9.30 18.75 -10.34
N SER A 215 -9.55 19.32 -11.52
CA SER A 215 -10.69 20.20 -11.78
C SER A 215 -11.72 19.47 -12.64
N SER A 216 -12.86 19.10 -12.04
CA SER A 216 -13.97 18.44 -12.75
C SER A 216 -15.28 18.64 -11.99
N SER A 217 -16.39 18.73 -12.71
CA SER A 217 -17.74 18.68 -12.14
C SER A 217 -18.02 17.34 -11.44
N CYS A 218 -17.28 16.29 -11.78
CA CYS A 218 -17.38 14.95 -11.19
C CYS A 218 -16.29 14.68 -10.13
N SER A 219 -15.55 15.69 -9.69
CA SER A 219 -14.41 15.55 -8.76
C SER A 219 -14.77 14.79 -7.46
N GLY A 220 -16.02 14.86 -7.01
CA GLY A 220 -16.52 14.08 -5.88
C GLY A 220 -16.35 12.56 -6.05
N SER A 221 -16.41 12.05 -7.27
CA SER A 221 -16.30 10.62 -7.62
C SER A 221 -14.95 10.23 -8.20
N LEU A 222 -13.98 11.16 -8.21
CA LEU A 222 -12.65 10.91 -8.74
C LEU A 222 -11.58 10.94 -7.64
N ALA A 223 -10.52 10.16 -7.80
CA ALA A 223 -9.32 10.25 -6.97
C ALA A 223 -8.09 10.14 -7.87
N ALA A 224 -7.01 10.84 -7.57
CA ALA A 224 -5.83 10.83 -8.41
C ALA A 224 -4.54 11.05 -7.63
N SER A 225 -3.45 10.49 -8.16
CA SER A 225 -2.08 10.69 -7.71
C SER A 225 -1.14 10.66 -8.92
N ALA A 226 0.03 11.29 -8.79
CA ALA A 226 1.05 11.28 -9.83
C ALA A 226 2.42 10.99 -9.21
N ILE A 227 3.14 10.01 -9.74
CA ILE A 227 4.47 9.64 -9.25
C ILE A 227 5.46 9.57 -10.42
N THR A 228 6.73 9.87 -10.16
CA THR A 228 7.82 9.42 -11.03
C THR A 228 8.45 8.17 -10.46
N TRP A 229 8.53 7.13 -11.29
CA TRP A 229 9.15 5.86 -10.95
C TRP A 229 10.14 5.43 -12.04
N HIS A 230 11.02 4.50 -11.71
CA HIS A 230 12.11 4.06 -12.56
C HIS A 230 12.03 2.55 -12.82
N ASP A 231 12.24 2.15 -14.07
CA ASP A 231 12.38 0.76 -14.52
C ASP A 231 13.74 0.62 -15.22
N ASP A 232 14.73 0.09 -14.51
CA ASP A 232 16.13 0.08 -14.92
C ASP A 232 16.60 1.49 -15.38
N ASP A 233 16.88 1.67 -16.67
CA ASP A 233 17.34 2.93 -17.28
C ASP A 233 16.19 3.84 -17.76
N ASN A 234 14.93 3.42 -17.58
CA ASN A 234 13.75 4.15 -18.02
C ASN A 234 13.09 4.88 -16.85
N SER A 235 12.57 6.07 -17.11
CA SER A 235 11.84 6.86 -16.13
C SER A 235 10.44 7.14 -16.65
N PHE A 236 9.44 7.05 -15.79
CA PHE A 236 8.04 7.24 -16.15
C PHE A 236 7.39 8.24 -15.20
N LEU A 237 6.61 9.15 -15.74
CA LEU A 237 5.57 9.84 -14.98
C LEU A 237 4.31 8.98 -15.03
N ARG A 238 3.93 8.36 -13.90
CA ARG A 238 2.69 7.63 -13.76
C ARG A 238 1.61 8.53 -13.19
N VAL A 239 0.53 8.75 -13.95
CA VAL A 239 -0.70 9.39 -13.45
C VAL A 239 -1.74 8.31 -13.21
N LYS A 240 -2.18 8.14 -11.95
CA LYS A 240 -3.25 7.22 -11.58
C LYS A 240 -4.53 8.00 -11.34
N ILE A 241 -5.63 7.57 -11.94
CA ILE A 241 -6.94 8.18 -11.77
C ILE A 241 -7.99 7.09 -11.57
N VAL A 242 -8.72 7.19 -10.46
CA VAL A 242 -9.90 6.38 -10.16
C VAL A 242 -11.13 7.17 -10.60
N ASN A 243 -11.97 6.55 -11.43
CA ASN A 243 -13.35 6.96 -11.65
C ASN A 243 -14.26 6.01 -10.88
N PHE A 244 -14.76 6.45 -9.73
CA PHE A 244 -15.70 5.69 -8.91
C PHE A 244 -17.17 5.90 -9.35
N GLY A 245 -17.41 6.80 -10.30
CA GLY A 245 -18.73 7.15 -10.81
C GLY A 245 -19.24 6.22 -11.91
N PRO A 246 -20.56 6.28 -12.20
CA PRO A 246 -21.22 5.43 -13.20
C PRO A 246 -21.07 5.95 -14.64
N ASP A 247 -20.56 7.16 -14.82
CA ASP A 247 -20.44 7.80 -16.12
C ASP A 247 -18.97 7.85 -16.57
N ALA A 248 -18.76 7.79 -17.88
CA ALA A 248 -17.44 8.03 -18.46
C ALA A 248 -17.05 9.50 -18.24
N VAL A 249 -15.78 9.75 -17.93
CA VAL A 249 -15.28 11.11 -17.69
C VAL A 249 -14.12 11.41 -18.64
N SER A 250 -14.30 12.41 -19.49
CA SER A 250 -13.22 12.98 -20.29
C SER A 250 -12.45 14.02 -19.47
N LEU A 251 -11.13 13.89 -19.43
CA LEU A 251 -10.21 14.79 -18.74
C LEU A 251 -9.05 15.15 -19.66
N THR A 252 -8.47 16.32 -19.41
CA THR A 252 -7.17 16.69 -19.96
C THR A 252 -6.12 16.48 -18.88
N ILE A 253 -5.14 15.63 -19.15
CA ILE A 253 -3.92 15.51 -18.32
C ILE A 253 -2.94 16.56 -18.85
N SER A 254 -2.53 17.49 -17.98
CA SER A 254 -1.50 18.49 -18.28
C SER A 254 -0.36 18.35 -17.26
N ALA A 255 0.79 17.87 -17.73
CA ALA A 255 2.03 17.75 -16.99
C ALA A 255 2.94 18.93 -17.33
N THR A 256 3.26 19.73 -16.32
CA THR A 256 4.11 20.93 -16.47
C THR A 256 5.33 20.83 -15.57
N GLY A 257 6.40 21.55 -15.93
CA GLY A 257 7.64 21.55 -15.13
C GLY A 257 8.46 20.26 -15.22
N LEU A 258 8.21 19.41 -16.22
CA LEU A 258 9.00 18.21 -16.46
C LEU A 258 10.42 18.57 -16.89
N GLN A 259 11.40 17.86 -16.36
CA GLN A 259 12.82 18.00 -16.75
C GLN A 259 13.13 17.32 -18.09
N SER A 260 12.21 16.51 -18.59
CA SER A 260 12.37 15.74 -19.81
C SER A 260 11.02 15.61 -20.51
N SER A 261 11.02 15.65 -21.84
CA SER A 261 9.80 15.54 -22.62
C SER A 261 9.21 14.13 -22.55
N ILE A 262 7.91 14.02 -22.81
CA ILE A 262 7.22 12.73 -22.89
C ILE A 262 7.53 12.05 -24.23
N ASN A 263 7.97 10.79 -24.16
CA ASN A 263 8.17 9.89 -25.28
C ASN A 263 6.91 9.02 -25.48
N ALA A 264 6.12 9.35 -26.50
CA ALA A 264 4.88 8.62 -26.78
C ALA A 264 5.09 7.12 -27.11
N LEU A 265 6.22 6.75 -27.70
CA LEU A 265 6.49 5.35 -28.10
C LEU A 265 6.72 4.43 -26.89
N GLY A 266 7.18 4.97 -25.78
CA GLY A 266 7.37 4.22 -24.53
C GLY A 266 6.19 4.33 -23.56
N SER A 267 5.16 5.10 -23.91
CA SER A 267 4.05 5.41 -22.99
C SER A 267 2.93 4.37 -23.10
N THR A 268 2.30 4.04 -21.97
CA THR A 268 1.19 3.09 -21.91
C THR A 268 0.03 3.59 -21.06
N ALA A 269 -1.16 3.05 -21.31
CA ALA A 269 -2.31 3.20 -20.44
C ALA A 269 -2.75 1.81 -19.98
N THR A 270 -2.84 1.63 -18.66
CA THR A 270 -3.34 0.39 -18.04
C THR A 270 -4.65 0.68 -17.33
N VAL A 271 -5.71 -0.07 -17.66
CA VAL A 271 -7.06 0.14 -17.12
C VAL A 271 -7.58 -1.12 -16.46
N LEU A 272 -8.03 -1.00 -15.21
CA LEU A 272 -8.79 -2.01 -14.49
C LEU A 272 -10.26 -1.57 -14.43
N THR A 273 -11.15 -2.33 -15.07
CA THR A 273 -12.60 -2.10 -15.09
C THR A 273 -13.34 -3.39 -15.48
N SER A 274 -14.66 -3.39 -15.45
CA SER A 274 -15.51 -4.50 -15.89
C SER A 274 -16.91 -4.00 -16.25
N GLY A 275 -17.75 -4.88 -16.82
CA GLY A 275 -19.13 -4.56 -17.16
C GLY A 275 -20.06 -4.36 -15.95
N SER A 276 -19.70 -4.89 -14.77
CA SER A 276 -20.42 -4.70 -13.51
C SER A 276 -19.47 -4.40 -12.36
N VAL A 277 -19.89 -3.50 -11.47
CA VAL A 277 -19.13 -3.16 -10.24
C VAL A 277 -19.00 -4.33 -9.27
N MET A 278 -19.91 -5.30 -9.37
CA MET A 278 -19.88 -6.53 -8.56
C MET A 278 -19.18 -7.68 -9.28
N ASP A 279 -18.49 -7.44 -10.40
CA ASP A 279 -17.69 -8.49 -11.02
C ASP A 279 -16.48 -8.87 -10.17
N GLU A 280 -16.22 -10.17 -10.12
CA GLU A 280 -15.18 -10.81 -9.31
C GLU A 280 -14.43 -11.86 -10.16
N ASN A 281 -13.20 -12.17 -9.75
CA ASN A 281 -12.49 -13.34 -10.26
C ASN A 281 -12.90 -14.61 -9.50
N SER A 282 -12.78 -15.76 -10.14
CA SER A 282 -13.10 -17.07 -9.56
C SER A 282 -12.24 -18.15 -10.21
N PHE A 283 -12.23 -19.37 -9.68
CA PHE A 283 -11.53 -20.50 -10.34
C PHE A 283 -12.06 -20.77 -11.76
N ALA A 284 -13.36 -20.56 -12.02
CA ALA A 284 -13.94 -20.74 -13.35
C ALA A 284 -13.54 -19.61 -14.32
N ASN A 285 -13.34 -18.39 -13.82
CA ASN A 285 -12.94 -17.22 -14.60
C ASN A 285 -11.89 -16.42 -13.81
N PRO A 286 -10.62 -16.87 -13.77
CA PRO A 286 -9.61 -16.29 -12.89
C PRO A 286 -9.15 -14.90 -13.34
N ASN A 287 -9.42 -14.54 -14.59
CA ASN A 287 -9.03 -13.28 -15.21
C ASN A 287 -10.23 -12.46 -15.69
N LYS A 288 -11.40 -12.57 -15.04
CA LYS A 288 -12.60 -11.81 -15.42
C LYS A 288 -12.40 -10.31 -15.29
N VAL A 289 -11.74 -9.89 -14.22
CA VAL A 289 -11.42 -8.50 -13.89
C VAL A 289 -9.91 -8.42 -13.64
N VAL A 290 -9.19 -7.99 -14.68
CA VAL A 290 -7.74 -7.83 -14.68
C VAL A 290 -7.36 -6.54 -15.40
N PRO A 291 -6.18 -5.95 -15.12
CA PRO A 291 -5.75 -4.75 -15.80
C PRO A 291 -5.43 -5.06 -17.26
N VAL A 292 -5.86 -4.19 -18.17
CA VAL A 292 -5.55 -4.26 -19.60
C VAL A 292 -4.67 -3.09 -19.96
N THR A 293 -3.49 -3.37 -20.53
CA THR A 293 -2.51 -2.37 -20.95
C THR A 293 -2.54 -2.17 -22.47
N ILE A 294 -2.52 -0.91 -22.90
CA ILE A 294 -2.42 -0.51 -24.30
C ILE A 294 -1.30 0.52 -24.50
N GLU A 295 -0.74 0.57 -25.71
CA GLU A 295 0.16 1.66 -26.10
C GLU A 295 -0.58 3.00 -26.12
N LEU A 296 0.03 4.03 -25.54
CA LEU A 296 -0.54 5.38 -25.49
C LEU A 296 0.19 6.29 -26.50
N ARG A 297 -0.11 6.08 -27.79
CA ARG A 297 0.60 6.73 -28.90
C ARG A 297 0.37 8.25 -29.01
N ASN A 298 -0.66 8.76 -28.35
CA ASN A 298 -0.95 10.18 -28.23
C ASN A 298 -0.43 10.79 -26.92
N ALA A 299 0.42 10.08 -26.18
CA ALA A 299 0.99 10.60 -24.94
C ALA A 299 1.82 11.87 -25.21
N SER A 300 1.49 12.92 -24.47
CA SER A 300 2.12 14.23 -24.53
C SER A 300 1.99 14.93 -23.19
N GLU A 301 2.69 16.05 -23.04
CA GLU A 301 2.59 16.91 -21.84
C GLU A 301 1.17 17.40 -21.60
N GLU A 302 0.40 17.61 -22.67
CA GLU A 302 -1.04 17.84 -22.59
C GLU A 302 -1.75 16.82 -23.47
N MET A 303 -2.62 15.99 -22.89
CA MET A 303 -3.36 14.98 -23.63
C MET A 303 -4.77 14.78 -23.07
N GLU A 304 -5.73 14.52 -23.96
CA GLU A 304 -7.07 14.12 -23.57
C GLU A 304 -7.13 12.61 -23.29
N VAL A 305 -7.82 12.25 -22.22
CA VAL A 305 -8.11 10.87 -21.83
C VAL A 305 -9.58 10.72 -21.51
N THR A 306 -10.12 9.54 -21.75
CA THR A 306 -11.48 9.18 -21.33
C THR A 306 -11.38 8.03 -20.33
N LEU A 307 -11.83 8.28 -19.11
CA LEU A 307 -11.92 7.28 -18.06
C LEU A 307 -13.24 6.52 -18.21
N PRO A 308 -13.24 5.19 -18.35
CA PRO A 308 -14.46 4.41 -18.29
C PRO A 308 -15.20 4.60 -16.95
N PRO A 309 -16.53 4.39 -16.90
CA PRO A 309 -17.24 4.20 -15.64
C PRO A 309 -16.54 3.18 -14.75
N HIS A 310 -16.54 3.38 -13.44
CA HIS A 310 -16.02 2.41 -12.47
C HIS A 310 -14.67 1.81 -12.91
N SER A 311 -13.65 2.66 -12.96
CA SER A 311 -12.34 2.27 -13.46
C SER A 311 -11.20 2.84 -12.62
N LEU A 312 -10.08 2.12 -12.61
CA LEU A 312 -8.77 2.64 -12.24
C LEU A 312 -7.92 2.66 -13.52
N SER A 313 -7.45 3.84 -13.90
CA SER A 313 -6.55 4.04 -15.05
C SER A 313 -5.19 4.52 -14.57
N ALA A 314 -4.12 3.89 -15.04
CA ALA A 314 -2.73 4.30 -14.83
C ALA A 314 -2.13 4.66 -16.19
N PHE A 315 -1.70 5.92 -16.36
CA PHE A 315 -1.01 6.40 -17.55
C PHE A 315 0.47 6.50 -17.24
N ASP A 316 1.26 5.56 -17.77
CA ASP A 316 2.72 5.59 -17.68
C ASP A 316 3.26 6.38 -18.86
N LEU A 317 3.68 7.61 -18.61
CA LEU A 317 4.25 8.51 -19.61
C LEU A 317 5.76 8.37 -19.55
N ALA A 318 6.34 7.72 -20.56
CA ALA A 318 7.79 7.55 -20.62
C ALA A 318 8.46 8.91 -20.76
N LEU A 319 9.46 9.18 -19.91
CA LEU A 319 10.26 10.39 -19.97
C LEU A 319 11.47 10.14 -20.86
N ALA A 320 11.70 11.02 -21.82
CA ALA A 320 12.87 10.93 -22.69
C ALA A 320 14.14 10.98 -21.84
N GLN A 321 15.09 10.08 -22.11
CA GLN A 321 16.40 10.16 -21.46
C GLN A 321 17.04 11.52 -21.80
N SER A 322 17.59 12.19 -20.79
CA SER A 322 18.38 13.38 -21.01
C SER A 322 19.55 12.99 -21.91
N ARG A 323 19.52 13.43 -23.17
CA ARG A 323 20.70 13.37 -24.02
C ARG A 323 21.75 14.25 -23.34
N LEU A 324 22.70 13.64 -22.64
CA LEU A 324 24.03 14.21 -22.52
C LEU A 324 24.56 14.31 -23.95
N VAL A 325 24.29 15.44 -24.58
CA VAL A 325 25.01 15.83 -25.78
C VAL A 325 26.43 16.07 -25.31
N ALA A 326 27.28 15.05 -25.46
CA ALA A 326 28.71 15.29 -25.47
C ALA A 326 28.97 16.19 -26.67
N GLU A 327 29.16 17.49 -26.42
CA GLU A 327 29.75 18.38 -27.40
C GLU A 327 31.14 17.80 -27.75
N MET A 328 31.34 17.46 -29.02
CA MET A 328 32.65 17.17 -29.61
C MET A 328 33.28 18.46 -30.11
#